data_AF-A0A937ND73-F1
#
_entry.id   AF-A0A937ND73-F1
#
_cell.length_a   1.000
_cell.length_b   1.000
_cell.length_c   1.000
_cell.angle_alpha   90.00
_cell.angle_beta   90.00
_cell.angle_gamma   90.00
#
_symmetry.space_group_name_H-M   'P 1'
#
loop_
_entity.id
_entity.type
_entity.pdbx_description
1 polymer ?
#
loop_
_entity_poly.entity_id
_entity_poly.type
_entity_poly.pdbx_seq_one_letter_code
_entity_poly.pdbx_strand_id
1 'polypeptide(L)'
;MRSKLHVWGGTAGFCQSVLWERKRFDRLVLCVVASGLVLVTVATSLCAQGVVARVRVDNTAGEELSDVVVRGALPLPADYGKPVGRIALRYDGKVLPTQSTVFSTYPGSDDKHPVGRPEIIHLAAKVPALPAGMSELEIVELAAEAKANRAKPGKAVATWLAGELAVVVEATDCFGHRYRASVLDAAHRIETRQAGPVLTEEVYQAILTPTDPSTDEAKPTLKRFLRVRAYLTTYDGEEFASLALMIHNGSIDQPNGDVYYRQIRVGVPASMGLGVWKKRFSPASGVEAVTEGQTIWQSCPPPSADGKVFVMPARSAAVLRAFVHAPPMKKRRSSSLPTGLCWSRPPARSFSVGPTSAPPDTGRAIIRCRCPCRPNCSSDTSGWSAGSRPIRV
;
A
#
# COMPACT_ATOMS: atom_id res chain seq x y z
N MET A 1 27.85 -51.58 -31.59
CA MET A 1 27.78 -50.73 -32.79
C MET A 1 28.04 -49.28 -32.33
N ARG A 2 29.27 -48.76 -32.40
CA ARG A 2 29.79 -47.80 -33.42
C ARG A 2 28.73 -46.70 -33.72
N SER A 3 28.95 -45.39 -33.58
CA SER A 3 30.11 -44.59 -34.03
C SER A 3 30.00 -43.10 -33.62
N LYS A 4 31.16 -42.40 -33.57
CA LYS A 4 31.45 -40.96 -33.86
C LYS A 4 30.90 -39.92 -32.87
N LEU A 5 31.67 -39.11 -32.13
CA LEU A 5 32.91 -38.34 -32.36
C LEU A 5 32.82 -37.26 -33.45
N HIS A 6 32.74 -35.99 -33.03
CA HIS A 6 33.38 -34.86 -33.69
C HIS A 6 33.99 -33.93 -32.62
N VAL A 7 35.30 -33.82 -32.71
CA VAL A 7 36.18 -32.80 -32.14
C VAL A 7 36.48 -31.79 -33.26
N TRP A 8 36.85 -30.56 -32.91
CA TRP A 8 37.87 -29.63 -33.45
C TRP A 8 37.75 -28.37 -32.56
N GLY A 9 38.75 -27.86 -31.82
CA GLY A 9 40.15 -27.61 -32.14
C GLY A 9 40.23 -26.38 -33.06
N GLY A 10 40.91 -25.27 -32.78
CA GLY A 10 41.81 -24.86 -31.71
C GLY A 10 42.39 -23.45 -32.02
N THR A 11 42.95 -22.83 -30.98
CA THR A 11 44.23 -22.08 -30.93
C THR A 11 44.47 -20.73 -31.64
N ALA A 12 44.94 -19.78 -30.80
CA ALA A 12 46.06 -18.81 -30.94
C ALA A 12 46.02 -17.76 -32.07
N GLY A 13 46.46 -16.51 -31.91
CA GLY A 13 47.19 -15.80 -30.87
C GLY A 13 47.69 -14.44 -31.42
N PHE A 14 48.38 -13.67 -30.57
CA PHE A 14 49.28 -12.52 -30.86
C PHE A 14 48.67 -11.24 -31.46
N CYS A 15 48.66 -10.10 -30.75
CA CYS A 15 49.75 -9.15 -30.44
C CYS A 15 50.03 -8.16 -31.59
N GLN A 16 49.71 -6.87 -31.39
CA GLN A 16 50.65 -5.74 -31.55
C GLN A 16 50.02 -4.38 -31.25
N SER A 17 50.73 -3.64 -30.41
CA SER A 17 50.69 -2.19 -30.18
C SER A 17 51.37 -1.44 -31.33
N VAL A 18 50.84 -0.30 -31.79
CA VAL A 18 51.63 0.79 -32.40
C VAL A 18 51.02 2.16 -32.07
N LEU A 19 51.95 3.08 -31.80
CA LEU A 19 51.92 4.48 -31.38
C LEU A 19 51.89 5.46 -32.57
N TRP A 20 51.59 6.74 -32.27
CA TRP A 20 51.82 7.99 -33.05
C TRP A 20 50.80 8.31 -34.17
N GLU A 21 50.34 9.55 -34.41
CA GLU A 21 51.07 10.83 -34.57
C GLU A 21 50.22 12.08 -34.22
N ARG A 22 50.91 13.15 -33.79
CA ARG A 22 50.47 14.56 -33.77
C ARG A 22 50.48 15.15 -35.18
N LYS A 23 49.49 15.96 -35.55
CA LYS A 23 49.70 17.17 -36.39
C LYS A 23 48.78 18.33 -35.98
N ARG A 24 49.41 19.47 -35.68
CA ARG A 24 48.82 20.82 -35.63
C ARG A 24 48.58 21.31 -37.06
N PHE A 25 47.51 22.08 -37.28
CA PHE A 25 47.53 23.20 -38.21
C PHE A 25 46.57 24.28 -37.71
N ASP A 26 47.14 25.43 -37.37
CA ASP A 26 46.47 26.72 -37.22
C ASP A 26 46.09 27.26 -38.61
N ARG A 27 44.88 27.84 -38.73
CA ARG A 27 44.56 29.16 -39.36
C ARG A 27 43.08 29.27 -39.74
N LEU A 28 42.34 29.99 -38.90
CA LEU A 28 41.58 31.21 -39.21
C LEU A 28 40.92 31.30 -40.61
N VAL A 29 39.59 31.11 -40.67
CA VAL A 29 38.71 31.95 -41.50
C VAL A 29 37.48 32.33 -40.67
N LEU A 30 37.44 33.61 -40.35
CA LEU A 30 36.34 34.35 -39.75
C LEU A 30 35.28 34.58 -40.85
N CYS A 31 34.21 33.78 -40.87
CA CYS A 31 33.01 34.10 -41.65
C CYS A 31 31.93 34.58 -40.69
N VAL A 32 31.91 35.90 -40.50
CA VAL A 32 30.77 36.67 -40.01
C VAL A 32 29.67 36.55 -41.05
N VAL A 33 28.70 35.66 -40.82
CA VAL A 33 27.42 35.65 -41.55
C VAL A 33 26.32 36.01 -40.58
N ALA A 34 25.93 37.28 -40.70
CA ALA A 34 24.64 37.88 -40.37
C ALA A 34 23.62 36.99 -39.64
N SER A 35 23.47 37.26 -38.35
CA SER A 35 22.22 37.75 -37.74
C SER A 35 20.91 37.35 -38.44
N GLY A 36 20.58 36.07 -38.39
CA GLY A 36 19.22 35.56 -38.52
C GLY A 36 18.77 34.97 -37.19
N LEU A 37 18.71 35.80 -36.15
CA LEU A 37 18.16 35.42 -34.84
C LEU A 37 16.64 35.24 -34.99
N VAL A 38 16.23 34.12 -35.58
CA VAL A 38 14.85 33.64 -35.46
C VAL A 38 14.70 33.20 -34.01
N LEU A 39 14.33 34.15 -33.14
CA LEU A 39 13.66 33.84 -31.89
C LEU A 39 12.37 33.11 -32.29
N VAL A 40 12.44 31.80 -32.48
CA VAL A 40 11.28 30.95 -32.25
C VAL A 40 11.08 31.02 -30.75
N THR A 41 10.39 32.06 -30.29
CA THR A 41 9.63 31.98 -29.06
C THR A 41 8.63 30.87 -29.28
N VAL A 42 9.06 29.64 -28.98
CA VAL A 42 8.13 28.60 -28.59
C VAL A 42 7.52 29.14 -27.32
N ALA A 43 6.46 29.95 -27.48
CA ALA A 43 5.49 30.18 -26.45
C ALA A 43 4.85 28.82 -26.22
N THR A 44 5.57 27.95 -25.50
CA THR A 44 4.94 26.86 -24.78
C THR A 44 3.94 27.59 -23.91
N SER A 45 2.69 27.59 -24.36
CA SER A 45 1.57 28.03 -23.57
C SER A 45 1.64 27.17 -22.33
N LEU A 46 2.26 27.73 -21.28
CA LEU A 46 2.19 27.25 -19.92
C LEU A 46 0.73 27.46 -19.56
N CYS A 47 -0.15 26.58 -20.07
CA CYS A 47 -1.48 26.43 -19.55
C CYS A 47 -1.27 26.27 -18.05
N ALA A 48 -1.65 27.32 -17.31
CA ALA A 48 -1.36 27.43 -15.90
C ALA A 48 -1.88 26.15 -15.25
N GLN A 49 -0.96 25.29 -14.82
CA GLN A 49 -1.31 24.03 -14.18
C GLN A 49 -2.06 24.40 -12.90
N GLY A 50 -3.37 24.13 -12.90
CA GLY A 50 -4.22 24.41 -11.76
C GLY A 50 -3.78 23.55 -10.58
N VAL A 51 -3.37 24.19 -9.49
CA VAL A 51 -3.16 23.48 -8.22
C VAL A 51 -4.53 23.20 -7.61
N VAL A 52 -4.95 21.94 -7.61
CA VAL A 52 -6.26 21.53 -7.10
C VAL A 52 -6.25 21.30 -5.59
N ALA A 53 -5.11 20.92 -5.03
CA ALA A 53 -4.94 20.70 -3.60
C ALA A 53 -3.46 20.72 -3.19
N ARG A 54 -3.20 20.74 -1.89
CA ARG A 54 -1.87 20.63 -1.28
C ARG A 54 -1.89 19.57 -0.19
N VAL A 55 -0.85 18.76 -0.14
CA VAL A 55 -0.70 17.66 0.82
C VAL A 55 0.54 17.89 1.64
N ARG A 56 0.45 17.67 2.94
CA ARG A 56 1.59 17.66 3.82
C ARG A 56 1.97 16.22 4.15
N VAL A 57 3.25 15.91 3.99
CA VAL A 57 3.83 14.61 4.31
C VAL A 57 4.83 14.83 5.44
N ASP A 58 4.68 14.07 6.52
CA ASP A 58 5.58 14.10 7.66
C ASP A 58 6.58 12.95 7.57
N ASN A 59 7.84 13.28 7.32
CA ASN A 59 8.94 12.33 7.41
C ASN A 59 9.47 12.28 8.85
N THR A 60 8.93 11.34 9.62
CA THR A 60 9.29 11.13 11.02
C THR A 60 10.57 10.30 11.23
N ALA A 61 11.29 9.94 10.15
CA ALA A 61 12.50 9.13 10.27
C ALA A 61 13.68 9.89 10.88
N GLY A 62 13.63 11.22 10.90
CA GLY A 62 14.71 12.08 11.40
C GLY A 62 15.88 12.26 10.42
N GLU A 63 15.80 11.65 9.24
CA GLU A 63 16.79 11.76 8.15
C GLU A 63 16.08 11.87 6.79
N GLU A 64 16.80 12.33 5.76
CA GLU A 64 16.28 12.36 4.40
C GLU A 64 16.03 10.95 3.87
N LEU A 65 14.90 10.74 3.22
CA LEU A 65 14.55 9.48 2.60
C LEU A 65 14.64 9.58 1.08
N SER A 66 15.39 8.67 0.47
CA SER A 66 15.51 8.57 -0.98
C SER A 66 14.49 7.60 -1.59
N ASP A 67 13.98 7.98 -2.76
CA ASP A 67 13.14 7.13 -3.61
C ASP A 67 11.89 6.59 -2.90
N VAL A 68 11.22 7.45 -2.14
CA VAL A 68 10.04 7.10 -1.33
C VAL A 68 8.78 7.11 -2.17
N VAL A 69 7.91 6.12 -2.00
CA VAL A 69 6.57 6.15 -2.57
C VAL A 69 5.61 6.86 -1.61
N VAL A 70 5.18 8.07 -1.97
CA VAL A 70 4.12 8.79 -1.26
C VAL A 70 2.77 8.35 -1.80
N ARG A 71 1.89 7.86 -0.91
CA ARG A 71 0.53 7.41 -1.25
C ARG A 71 -0.50 8.21 -0.47
N GLY A 72 -1.57 8.66 -1.09
CA GLY A 72 -2.62 9.42 -0.41
C GLY A 72 -4.01 9.14 -0.98
N ALA A 73 -5.04 9.48 -0.20
CA ALA A 73 -6.43 9.43 -0.62
C ALA A 73 -7.01 10.85 -0.53
N LEU A 74 -7.55 11.35 -1.63
CA LEU A 74 -8.11 12.70 -1.73
C LEU A 74 -9.61 12.63 -1.97
N PRO A 75 -10.41 13.47 -1.29
CA PRO A 75 -11.79 13.64 -1.70
C PRO A 75 -11.82 14.22 -3.12
N LEU A 76 -12.74 13.74 -3.94
CA LEU A 76 -12.97 14.33 -5.25
C LEU A 76 -13.55 15.75 -5.11
N PRO A 77 -13.13 16.73 -5.95
CA PRO A 77 -13.76 18.04 -5.99
C PRO A 77 -15.27 17.92 -6.23
N ALA A 78 -16.06 18.81 -5.60
CA ALA A 78 -17.52 18.78 -5.71
C ALA A 78 -18.04 18.97 -7.16
N ASP A 79 -17.23 19.60 -8.01
CA ASP A 79 -17.48 19.95 -9.41
C ASP A 79 -16.89 18.95 -10.42
N TYR A 80 -16.50 17.74 -9.99
CA TYR A 80 -16.02 16.62 -10.85
C TYR A 80 -17.04 16.13 -11.90
N GLY A 81 -18.18 16.80 -12.10
CA GLY A 81 -19.08 16.54 -13.23
C GLY A 81 -18.47 16.90 -14.59
N LYS A 82 -17.32 17.58 -14.59
CA LYS A 82 -16.51 17.83 -15.78
C LYS A 82 -15.48 16.71 -15.95
N PRO A 83 -15.06 16.39 -17.19
CA PRO A 83 -13.91 15.51 -17.41
C PRO A 83 -12.72 16.09 -16.65
N VAL A 84 -12.27 15.38 -15.62
CA VAL A 84 -11.09 15.81 -14.88
C VAL A 84 -9.86 15.29 -15.58
N GLY A 85 -8.93 16.20 -15.78
CA GLY A 85 -7.62 15.89 -16.31
C GLY A 85 -6.88 14.89 -15.43
N ARG A 86 -5.71 14.49 -15.89
CA ARG A 86 -4.84 13.64 -15.10
C ARG A 86 -4.41 14.42 -13.86
N ILE A 87 -4.60 13.83 -12.69
CA ILE A 87 -4.09 14.40 -11.44
C ILE A 87 -2.69 13.86 -11.16
N ALA A 88 -1.75 14.76 -10.86
CA ALA A 88 -0.38 14.42 -10.53
C ALA A 88 0.10 15.15 -9.26
N LEU A 89 1.07 14.56 -8.58
CA LEU A 89 1.81 15.20 -7.51
C LEU A 89 2.95 16.03 -8.11
N ARG A 90 3.13 17.24 -7.60
CA ARG A 90 4.24 18.14 -7.89
C ARG A 90 5.01 18.39 -6.61
N TYR A 91 6.32 18.24 -6.67
CA TYR A 91 7.23 18.45 -5.54
C TYR A 91 8.43 19.26 -6.01
N ASP A 92 8.77 20.32 -5.28
CA ASP A 92 9.83 21.27 -5.64
C ASP A 92 9.71 21.78 -7.09
N GLY A 93 8.49 22.17 -7.49
CA GLY A 93 8.17 22.64 -8.84
C GLY A 93 8.15 21.57 -9.94
N LYS A 94 8.55 20.33 -9.66
CA LYS A 94 8.60 19.24 -10.64
C LYS A 94 7.39 18.31 -10.53
N VAL A 95 6.73 18.07 -11.66
CA VAL A 95 5.66 17.06 -11.74
C VAL A 95 6.28 15.67 -11.62
N LEU A 96 5.79 14.89 -10.67
CA LEU A 96 6.24 13.53 -10.41
C LEU A 96 5.45 12.53 -11.24
N PRO A 97 6.06 11.41 -11.68
CA PRO A 97 5.33 10.27 -12.19
C PRO A 97 4.30 9.78 -11.16
N THR A 98 3.04 10.14 -11.41
CA THR A 98 1.94 9.91 -10.48
C THR A 98 0.95 8.95 -11.10
N GLN A 99 0.53 7.99 -10.29
CA GLN A 99 -0.55 7.06 -10.54
C GLN A 99 -1.77 7.50 -9.75
N SER A 100 -2.87 7.76 -10.45
CA SER A 100 -4.17 8.07 -9.84
C SER A 100 -5.14 6.91 -10.07
N THR A 101 -5.99 6.63 -9.09
CA THR A 101 -7.06 5.64 -9.21
C THR A 101 -8.30 6.16 -8.52
N VAL A 102 -9.39 6.25 -9.27
CA VAL A 102 -10.67 6.76 -8.80
C VAL A 102 -11.43 5.59 -8.18
N PHE A 103 -11.82 5.72 -6.91
CA PHE A 103 -12.67 4.76 -6.22
C PHE A 103 -14.08 5.32 -6.06
N SER A 104 -15.06 4.56 -6.53
CA SER A 104 -16.46 4.80 -6.16
C SER A 104 -16.80 4.12 -4.85
N THR A 105 -17.47 4.86 -3.95
CA THR A 105 -17.91 4.40 -2.64
C THR A 105 -19.29 3.73 -2.69
N TYR A 106 -20.03 3.83 -3.79
CA TYR A 106 -21.40 3.33 -3.88
C TYR A 106 -21.61 2.34 -5.05
N PRO A 107 -22.12 1.12 -4.77
CA PRO A 107 -22.59 0.21 -5.81
C PRO A 107 -23.76 0.84 -6.58
N GLY A 108 -23.75 0.75 -7.91
CA GLY A 108 -24.80 1.31 -8.77
C GLY A 108 -24.50 2.70 -9.35
N SER A 109 -23.32 3.23 -9.08
CA SER A 109 -22.82 4.44 -9.76
C SER A 109 -22.26 4.11 -11.14
N ASP A 110 -23.12 4.13 -12.13
CA ASP A 110 -22.74 4.12 -13.54
C ASP A 110 -23.06 5.48 -14.18
N ASP A 111 -22.63 5.66 -15.44
CA ASP A 111 -22.90 6.88 -16.20
C ASP A 111 -24.41 7.21 -16.32
N LYS A 112 -25.28 6.20 -16.13
CA LYS A 112 -26.75 6.31 -16.24
C LYS A 112 -27.43 6.57 -14.89
N HIS A 113 -26.76 6.27 -13.77
CA HIS A 113 -27.27 6.39 -12.41
C HIS A 113 -26.22 7.06 -11.51
N PRO A 114 -26.04 8.40 -11.58
CA PRO A 114 -25.02 9.12 -10.82
C PRO A 114 -25.30 9.22 -9.30
N VAL A 115 -26.19 8.38 -8.77
CA VAL A 115 -26.40 8.19 -7.32
C VAL A 115 -25.26 7.33 -6.78
N GLY A 116 -24.14 7.98 -6.50
CA GLY A 116 -22.95 7.33 -5.95
C GLY A 116 -21.64 7.82 -6.55
N ARG A 117 -21.48 9.14 -6.65
CA ARG A 117 -20.27 9.77 -7.21
C ARG A 117 -19.01 9.12 -6.62
N PRO A 118 -17.95 8.90 -7.41
CA PRO A 118 -16.70 8.55 -6.79
C PRO A 118 -16.28 9.64 -5.82
N GLU A 119 -15.92 9.25 -4.61
CA GLU A 119 -15.63 10.20 -3.54
C GLU A 119 -14.13 10.33 -3.31
N ILE A 120 -13.33 9.36 -3.75
CA ILE A 120 -11.93 9.26 -3.34
C ILE A 120 -11.02 8.95 -4.53
N ILE A 121 -9.98 9.76 -4.73
CA ILE A 121 -8.85 9.42 -5.58
C ILE A 121 -7.73 8.90 -4.71
N HIS A 122 -7.20 7.72 -5.03
CA HIS A 122 -5.90 7.31 -4.52
C HIS A 122 -4.81 7.81 -5.45
N LEU A 123 -3.83 8.52 -4.89
CA LEU A 123 -2.62 8.93 -5.57
C LEU A 123 -1.43 8.13 -5.04
N ALA A 124 -0.50 7.80 -5.93
CA ALA A 124 0.82 7.31 -5.59
C ALA A 124 1.86 7.95 -6.50
N ALA A 125 2.95 8.48 -5.94
CA ALA A 125 4.09 8.97 -6.70
C ALA A 125 5.39 8.60 -6.00
N LYS A 126 6.46 8.41 -6.79
CA LYS A 126 7.82 8.25 -6.29
C LYS A 126 8.46 9.62 -6.13
N VAL A 127 8.90 9.92 -4.91
CA VAL A 127 9.59 11.15 -4.52
C VAL A 127 11.10 10.83 -4.42
N PRO A 128 11.96 11.43 -5.24
CA PRO A 128 13.39 11.09 -5.27
C PRO A 128 14.12 11.35 -3.96
N ALA A 129 13.79 12.44 -3.27
CA ALA A 129 14.35 12.82 -1.98
C ALA A 129 13.26 13.52 -1.16
N LEU A 130 12.99 13.00 0.04
CA LEU A 130 12.03 13.55 0.99
C LEU A 130 12.80 13.95 2.26
N PRO A 131 13.00 15.25 2.54
CA PRO A 131 13.77 15.71 3.69
C PRO A 131 13.09 15.32 5.00
N ALA A 132 13.86 15.32 6.09
CA ALA A 132 13.32 15.09 7.43
C ALA A 132 12.26 16.15 7.79
N GLY A 133 11.21 15.74 8.51
CA GLY A 133 10.12 16.60 8.92
C GLY A 133 9.05 16.82 7.84
N MET A 134 8.42 18.00 7.87
CA MET A 134 7.24 18.28 7.04
C MET A 134 7.61 18.76 5.64
N SER A 135 7.12 18.05 4.63
CA SER A 135 7.18 18.45 3.21
C SER A 135 5.79 18.74 2.66
N GLU A 136 5.67 19.74 1.79
CA GLU A 136 4.43 20.05 1.07
C GLU A 136 4.53 19.58 -0.39
N LEU A 137 3.53 18.83 -0.83
CA LEU A 137 3.36 18.42 -2.22
C LEU A 137 2.12 19.11 -2.77
N GLU A 138 2.21 19.60 -3.99
CA GLU A 138 1.07 20.16 -4.69
C GLU A 138 0.41 19.06 -5.52
N ILE A 139 -0.90 19.11 -5.63
CA ILE A 139 -1.66 18.27 -6.54
C ILE A 139 -2.08 19.15 -7.69
N VAL A 140 -1.68 18.78 -8.89
CA VAL A 140 -1.92 19.55 -10.12
C VAL A 140 -2.77 18.74 -11.08
N GLU A 141 -3.63 19.44 -11.81
CA GLU A 141 -4.37 18.89 -12.93
C GLU A 141 -3.57 19.10 -14.23
N LEU A 142 -3.45 18.03 -15.01
CA LEU A 142 -2.71 17.96 -16.27
C LEU A 142 -3.65 17.49 -17.39
N ALA A 143 -3.29 17.77 -18.64
CA ALA A 143 -3.95 17.15 -19.78
C ALA A 143 -3.84 15.61 -19.69
N ALA A 144 -4.84 14.91 -20.21
CA ALA A 144 -4.83 13.44 -20.26
C ALA A 144 -3.60 12.94 -21.03
N GLU A 145 -2.88 11.96 -20.48
CA GLU A 145 -1.67 11.40 -21.09
C GLU A 145 -1.91 9.96 -21.57
N ALA A 146 -1.03 9.47 -22.44
CA ALA A 146 -1.03 8.10 -22.94
C ALA A 146 -0.83 7.05 -21.82
N LYS A 147 -1.24 5.81 -22.09
CA LYS A 147 -1.15 4.69 -21.15
C LYS A 147 0.28 4.50 -20.64
N ALA A 148 0.48 4.66 -19.34
CA ALA A 148 1.75 4.39 -18.68
C ALA A 148 2.01 2.87 -18.56
N ASN A 149 3.29 2.49 -18.54
CA ASN A 149 3.70 1.11 -18.30
C ASN A 149 3.28 0.65 -16.90
N ARG A 150 3.01 -0.66 -16.75
CA ARG A 150 2.72 -1.27 -15.45
C ARG A 150 4.01 -1.42 -14.65
N ALA A 151 3.95 -1.08 -13.36
CA ALA A 151 5.02 -1.27 -12.39
C ALA A 151 5.48 -2.73 -12.37
N LYS A 152 6.80 -2.93 -12.39
CA LYS A 152 7.42 -4.26 -12.29
C LYS A 152 8.16 -4.38 -10.97
N PRO A 153 7.87 -5.37 -10.11
CA PRO A 153 8.61 -5.55 -8.87
C PRO A 153 10.10 -5.78 -9.12
N GLY A 154 10.92 -5.50 -8.10
CA GLY A 154 12.33 -5.88 -8.07
C GLY A 154 12.52 -7.40 -8.22
N LYS A 155 13.74 -7.82 -8.57
CA LYS A 155 14.05 -9.19 -8.97
C LYS A 155 13.77 -10.20 -7.87
N ALA A 156 14.09 -9.89 -6.61
CA ALA A 156 13.87 -10.81 -5.50
C ALA A 156 12.38 -10.94 -5.19
N VAL A 157 11.62 -9.84 -5.23
CA VAL A 157 10.15 -9.88 -5.09
C VAL A 157 9.49 -10.63 -6.23
N ALA A 158 9.92 -10.41 -7.48
CA ALA A 158 9.40 -11.13 -8.64
C ALA A 158 9.66 -12.65 -8.51
N THR A 159 10.86 -13.03 -8.07
CA THR A 159 11.24 -14.44 -7.85
C THR A 159 10.40 -15.05 -6.72
N TRP A 160 10.21 -14.32 -5.63
CA TRP A 160 9.36 -14.75 -4.51
C TRP A 160 7.91 -14.97 -4.93
N LEU A 161 7.33 -14.04 -5.70
CA LEU A 161 5.96 -14.14 -6.21
C LEU A 161 5.76 -15.28 -7.21
N ALA A 162 6.81 -15.68 -7.93
CA ALA A 162 6.76 -16.84 -8.83
C ALA A 162 6.85 -18.19 -8.10
N GLY A 163 7.16 -18.20 -6.80
CA GLY A 163 7.25 -19.42 -6.00
C GLY A 163 5.89 -19.95 -5.54
N GLU A 164 5.74 -21.28 -5.47
CA GLU A 164 4.46 -21.96 -5.12
C GLU A 164 3.93 -21.62 -3.71
N LEU A 165 4.83 -21.24 -2.79
CA LEU A 165 4.51 -20.97 -1.37
C LEU A 165 4.91 -19.55 -0.96
N ALA A 166 4.68 -18.57 -1.84
CA ALA A 166 5.02 -17.17 -1.58
C ALA A 166 4.42 -16.64 -0.26
N VAL A 167 3.13 -16.93 -0.02
CA VAL A 167 2.47 -16.66 1.27
C VAL A 167 1.57 -17.83 1.62
N VAL A 168 1.79 -18.40 2.80
CA VAL A 168 1.00 -19.49 3.34
C VAL A 168 0.21 -18.97 4.54
N VAL A 169 -1.07 -19.31 4.62
CA VAL A 169 -1.84 -19.13 5.85
C VAL A 169 -2.21 -20.49 6.38
N GLU A 170 -1.97 -20.68 7.67
CA GLU A 170 -2.24 -21.92 8.37
C GLU A 170 -3.07 -21.64 9.62
N ALA A 171 -4.01 -22.54 9.93
CA ALA A 171 -4.79 -22.46 11.15
C ALA A 171 -5.02 -23.85 11.73
N THR A 172 -5.17 -23.91 13.05
CA THR A 172 -5.47 -25.13 13.79
C THR A 172 -6.79 -24.93 14.52
N ASP A 173 -7.75 -25.85 14.36
CA ASP A 173 -9.04 -25.77 15.05
C ASP A 173 -8.95 -26.22 16.52
N CYS A 174 -10.07 -26.20 17.24
CA CYS A 174 -10.13 -26.60 18.65
C CYS A 174 -9.83 -28.10 18.89
N PHE A 175 -9.99 -28.95 17.87
CA PHE A 175 -9.72 -30.38 17.91
C PHE A 175 -8.28 -30.73 17.53
N GLY A 176 -7.52 -29.76 17.03
CA GLY A 176 -6.12 -29.93 16.64
C GLY A 176 -5.92 -30.20 15.15
N HIS A 177 -6.98 -30.14 14.35
CA HIS A 177 -6.86 -30.33 12.91
C HIS A 177 -6.22 -29.12 12.25
N ARG A 178 -5.33 -29.36 11.29
CA ARG A 178 -4.58 -28.33 10.58
C ARG A 178 -5.22 -28.03 9.23
N TYR A 179 -5.29 -26.75 8.92
CA TYR A 179 -5.82 -26.25 7.67
C TYR A 179 -4.84 -25.27 7.04
N ARG A 180 -4.68 -25.33 5.72
CA ARG A 180 -3.66 -24.56 5.00
C ARG A 180 -4.21 -24.00 3.69
N ALA A 181 -3.66 -22.85 3.28
CA ALA A 181 -3.84 -22.30 1.94
C ALA A 181 -2.57 -21.57 1.48
N SER A 182 -2.19 -21.74 0.20
CA SER A 182 -1.25 -20.86 -0.49
C SER A 182 -2.04 -19.70 -1.09
N VAL A 183 -1.84 -18.49 -0.57
CA VAL A 183 -2.78 -17.38 -0.79
C VAL A 183 -2.54 -16.65 -2.10
N LEU A 184 -1.29 -16.56 -2.54
CA LEU A 184 -0.89 -15.81 -3.74
C LEU A 184 -0.80 -16.68 -5.01
N ASP A 185 -1.51 -17.81 -5.03
CA ASP A 185 -1.65 -18.61 -6.25
C ASP A 185 -2.42 -17.83 -7.32
N ALA A 186 -2.00 -17.92 -8.58
CA ALA A 186 -2.70 -17.32 -9.71
C ALA A 186 -4.16 -17.78 -9.81
N ALA A 187 -4.47 -19.03 -9.43
CA ALA A 187 -5.83 -19.56 -9.39
C ALA A 187 -6.72 -18.88 -8.33
N HIS A 188 -6.10 -18.26 -7.32
CA HIS A 188 -6.79 -17.52 -6.25
C HIS A 188 -6.92 -16.02 -6.55
N ARG A 189 -6.36 -15.51 -7.66
CA ARG A 189 -6.46 -14.09 -8.01
C ARG A 189 -7.89 -13.75 -8.44
N ILE A 190 -8.53 -12.83 -7.70
CA ILE A 190 -9.87 -12.33 -8.03
C ILE A 190 -9.78 -11.23 -9.09
N GLU A 191 -8.96 -10.22 -8.83
CA GLU A 191 -8.92 -9.00 -9.65
C GLU A 191 -7.61 -8.24 -9.47
N THR A 192 -7.28 -7.41 -10.46
CA THR A 192 -6.26 -6.37 -10.32
C THR A 192 -6.97 -5.06 -10.00
N ARG A 193 -6.96 -4.66 -8.72
CA ARG A 193 -7.66 -3.47 -8.24
C ARG A 193 -7.02 -2.18 -8.74
N GLN A 194 -5.71 -2.17 -8.88
CA GLN A 194 -4.97 -1.00 -9.35
C GLN A 194 -3.72 -1.45 -10.12
N ALA A 195 -3.46 -0.87 -11.28
CA ALA A 195 -2.23 -1.10 -12.05
C ALA A 195 -1.80 0.20 -12.72
N GLY A 196 -0.55 0.57 -12.53
CA GLY A 196 0.03 1.78 -13.11
C GLY A 196 1.53 1.82 -12.91
N PRO A 197 2.18 2.96 -13.20
CA PRO A 197 3.63 3.05 -13.29
C PRO A 197 4.36 3.01 -11.96
N VAL A 198 3.67 3.28 -10.85
CA VAL A 198 4.30 3.34 -9.52
C VAL A 198 4.06 2.04 -8.76
N LEU A 199 2.85 1.49 -8.86
CA LEU A 199 2.47 0.28 -8.15
C LEU A 199 1.41 -0.53 -8.90
N THR A 200 1.34 -1.80 -8.51
CA THR A 200 0.24 -2.71 -8.84
C THR A 200 -0.34 -3.23 -7.52
N GLU A 201 -1.66 -3.21 -7.39
CA GLU A 201 -2.40 -3.88 -6.33
C GLU A 201 -3.27 -5.01 -6.90
N GLU A 202 -3.01 -6.23 -6.44
CA GLU A 202 -3.76 -7.43 -6.81
C GLU A 202 -4.48 -8.00 -5.60
N VAL A 203 -5.68 -8.53 -5.84
CA VAL A 203 -6.55 -9.09 -4.81
C VAL A 203 -6.66 -10.59 -5.03
N TYR A 204 -6.39 -11.36 -3.98
CA TYR A 204 -6.45 -12.81 -3.96
C TYR A 204 -7.46 -13.28 -2.92
N GLN A 205 -8.06 -14.45 -3.16
CA GLN A 205 -8.92 -15.12 -2.20
C GLN A 205 -8.68 -16.62 -2.20
N ALA A 206 -8.37 -17.14 -1.02
CA ALA A 206 -8.17 -18.57 -0.79
C ALA A 206 -9.03 -19.06 0.39
N ILE A 207 -9.30 -20.36 0.43
CA ILE A 207 -10.00 -21.00 1.54
C ILE A 207 -9.06 -22.03 2.16
N LEU A 208 -8.95 -22.00 3.49
CA LEU A 208 -8.16 -22.98 4.23
C LEU A 208 -8.86 -24.34 4.15
N THR A 209 -8.12 -25.33 3.65
CA THR A 209 -8.55 -26.72 3.49
C THR A 209 -7.73 -27.62 4.43
N PRO A 210 -8.30 -28.73 4.93
CA PRO A 210 -7.59 -29.60 5.86
C PRO A 210 -6.35 -30.20 5.18
N THR A 211 -5.21 -30.20 5.87
CA THR A 211 -4.00 -30.86 5.37
C THR A 211 -4.12 -32.37 5.43
N ASP A 212 -4.73 -32.85 6.52
CA ASP A 212 -4.91 -34.26 6.82
C ASP A 212 -6.37 -34.45 7.27
N PRO A 213 -7.29 -34.77 6.35
CA PRO A 213 -8.70 -34.97 6.68
C PRO A 213 -8.88 -36.10 7.70
N SER A 214 -9.61 -35.83 8.78
CA SER A 214 -9.89 -36.82 9.83
C SER A 214 -11.02 -37.75 9.41
N THR A 215 -10.83 -39.05 9.59
CA THR A 215 -11.88 -40.08 9.48
C THR A 215 -12.62 -40.32 10.80
N ASP A 216 -12.19 -39.69 11.89
CA ASP A 216 -12.87 -39.76 13.19
C ASP A 216 -14.19 -39.00 13.13
N GLU A 217 -15.30 -39.75 13.14
CA GLU A 217 -16.66 -39.20 13.13
C GLU A 217 -16.98 -38.34 14.36
N ALA A 218 -16.30 -38.57 15.49
CA ALA A 218 -16.49 -37.76 16.70
C ALA A 218 -15.82 -36.38 16.59
N LYS A 219 -14.80 -36.26 15.74
CA LYS A 219 -14.03 -35.02 15.51
C LYS A 219 -13.74 -34.87 14.02
N PRO A 220 -14.77 -34.69 13.17
CA PRO A 220 -14.57 -34.60 11.74
C PRO A 220 -13.85 -33.30 11.40
N THR A 221 -12.93 -33.35 10.43
CA THR A 221 -12.34 -32.14 9.85
C THR A 221 -13.39 -31.38 9.04
N LEU A 222 -13.35 -30.05 9.12
CA LEU A 222 -14.17 -29.21 8.25
C LEU A 222 -13.65 -29.28 6.80
N LYS A 223 -14.55 -29.34 5.81
CA LYS A 223 -14.12 -29.29 4.40
C LYS A 223 -13.50 -27.93 4.04
N ARG A 224 -13.93 -26.87 4.72
CA ARG A 224 -13.51 -25.47 4.55
C ARG A 224 -13.53 -24.81 5.92
N PHE A 225 -12.43 -24.18 6.32
CA PHE A 225 -12.31 -23.61 7.66
C PHE A 225 -12.47 -22.09 7.68
N LEU A 226 -11.44 -21.38 7.24
CA LEU A 226 -11.40 -19.92 7.18
C LEU A 226 -11.18 -19.46 5.73
N ARG A 227 -11.68 -18.28 5.38
CA ARG A 227 -11.43 -17.66 4.08
C ARG A 227 -10.44 -16.53 4.23
N VAL A 228 -9.43 -16.47 3.37
CA VAL A 228 -8.42 -15.42 3.39
C VAL A 228 -8.59 -14.56 2.15
N ARG A 229 -8.71 -13.25 2.33
CA ARG A 229 -8.58 -12.26 1.25
C ARG A 229 -7.25 -11.53 1.42
N ALA A 230 -6.40 -11.56 0.40
CA ALA A 230 -5.13 -10.87 0.40
C ALA A 230 -5.16 -9.69 -0.57
N TYR A 231 -4.54 -8.59 -0.15
CA TYR A 231 -4.24 -7.43 -0.98
C TYR A 231 -2.73 -7.31 -1.05
N LEU A 232 -2.17 -7.62 -2.21
CA LEU A 232 -0.76 -7.56 -2.49
C LEU A 232 -0.48 -6.28 -3.28
N THR A 233 0.33 -5.38 -2.73
CA THR A 233 0.83 -4.21 -3.45
C THR A 233 2.32 -4.39 -3.78
N THR A 234 2.68 -4.39 -5.06
CA THR A 234 4.06 -4.35 -5.53
C THR A 234 4.39 -2.97 -6.09
N TYR A 235 5.65 -2.54 -5.95
CA TYR A 235 6.11 -1.23 -6.39
C TYR A 235 7.17 -1.37 -7.48
N ASP A 236 7.22 -0.38 -8.39
CA ASP A 236 8.14 -0.42 -9.52
C ASP A 236 9.61 -0.40 -9.10
N GLY A 237 10.35 -1.42 -9.51
CA GLY A 237 11.77 -1.61 -9.21
C GLY A 237 12.10 -1.95 -7.75
N GLU A 238 11.13 -1.98 -6.85
CA GLU A 238 11.40 -2.15 -5.42
C GLU A 238 11.51 -3.62 -5.00
N GLU A 239 12.43 -3.88 -4.08
CA GLU A 239 12.69 -5.21 -3.51
C GLU A 239 11.85 -5.48 -2.24
N PHE A 240 10.66 -4.88 -2.18
CA PHE A 240 9.65 -5.17 -1.16
C PHE A 240 8.22 -5.09 -1.73
N ALA A 241 7.29 -5.71 -1.03
CA ALA A 241 5.85 -5.66 -1.30
C ALA A 241 5.08 -5.37 0.00
N SER A 242 3.92 -4.71 -0.13
CA SER A 242 2.95 -4.59 0.96
C SER A 242 1.94 -5.74 0.88
N LEU A 243 1.63 -6.33 2.02
CA LEU A 243 0.68 -7.44 2.13
C LEU A 243 -0.34 -7.12 3.21
N ALA A 244 -1.62 -7.04 2.84
CA ALA A 244 -2.72 -7.01 3.80
C ALA A 244 -3.55 -8.29 3.67
N LEU A 245 -3.74 -9.00 4.77
CA LEU A 245 -4.53 -10.23 4.86
C LEU A 245 -5.75 -9.97 5.72
N MET A 246 -6.92 -10.38 5.23
CA MET A 246 -8.17 -10.43 5.98
C MET A 246 -8.61 -11.88 6.06
N ILE A 247 -8.60 -12.44 7.27
CA ILE A 247 -8.91 -13.85 7.55
C ILE A 247 -10.31 -13.88 8.15
N HIS A 248 -11.29 -14.29 7.35
CA HIS A 248 -12.71 -14.29 7.66
C HIS A 248 -13.17 -15.64 8.21
N ASN A 249 -14.09 -15.57 9.15
CA ASN A 249 -14.89 -16.71 9.56
C ASN A 249 -15.96 -17.05 8.49
N GLY A 250 -15.60 -17.92 7.54
CA GLY A 250 -16.48 -18.37 6.47
C GLY A 250 -16.59 -17.44 5.25
N SER A 251 -17.62 -17.65 4.42
CA SER A 251 -17.95 -16.72 3.34
C SER A 251 -18.66 -15.48 3.90
N ILE A 252 -18.53 -14.31 3.25
CA ILE A 252 -19.33 -13.13 3.61
C ILE A 252 -20.83 -13.44 3.46
N ASP A 253 -21.16 -14.23 2.43
CA ASP A 253 -22.55 -14.55 2.07
C ASP A 253 -23.13 -15.72 2.87
N GLN A 254 -22.26 -16.56 3.43
CA GLN A 254 -22.59 -17.71 4.26
C GLN A 254 -21.54 -17.81 5.39
N PRO A 255 -21.64 -16.94 6.41
CA PRO A 255 -20.73 -17.01 7.54
C PRO A 255 -20.97 -18.34 8.25
N ASN A 256 -19.89 -19.00 8.66
CA ASN A 256 -20.05 -20.04 9.66
C ASN A 256 -20.55 -19.37 10.96
N GLY A 257 -21.16 -20.14 11.86
CA GLY A 257 -21.35 -19.69 13.24
C GLY A 257 -20.01 -19.34 13.90
N ASP A 258 -19.99 -19.19 15.22
CA ASP A 258 -18.73 -18.93 15.91
C ASP A 258 -17.70 -20.02 15.64
N VAL A 259 -16.49 -19.63 15.20
CA VAL A 259 -15.41 -20.56 14.89
C VAL A 259 -14.39 -20.60 16.01
N TYR A 260 -14.16 -21.80 16.51
CA TYR A 260 -13.24 -22.10 17.58
C TYR A 260 -11.90 -22.56 17.01
N TYR A 261 -10.81 -21.91 17.39
CA TYR A 261 -9.47 -22.18 16.86
C TYR A 261 -8.39 -22.04 17.93
N ARG A 262 -7.29 -22.77 17.77
CA ARG A 262 -6.13 -22.70 18.67
C ARG A 262 -5.06 -21.74 18.17
N GLN A 263 -4.86 -21.68 16.86
CA GLN A 263 -3.80 -20.87 16.26
C GLN A 263 -4.18 -20.47 14.84
N ILE A 264 -3.78 -19.26 14.43
CA ILE A 264 -3.69 -18.85 13.03
C ILE A 264 -2.28 -18.29 12.86
N ARG A 265 -1.59 -18.63 11.78
CA ARG A 265 -0.26 -18.12 11.46
C ARG A 265 -0.09 -17.86 9.98
N VAL A 266 0.71 -16.85 9.66
CA VAL A 266 1.03 -16.43 8.30
C VAL A 266 2.51 -16.67 8.05
N GLY A 267 2.81 -17.51 7.07
CA GLY A 267 4.15 -17.92 6.68
C GLY A 267 4.61 -17.22 5.40
N VAL A 268 5.86 -16.77 5.39
CA VAL A 268 6.58 -16.41 4.15
C VAL A 268 7.90 -17.18 4.08
N PRO A 269 8.46 -17.44 2.89
CA PRO A 269 9.76 -18.11 2.77
C PRO A 269 10.86 -17.38 3.56
N ALA A 270 11.75 -18.13 4.21
CA ALA A 270 12.85 -17.60 5.01
C ALA A 270 13.92 -16.88 4.17
N SER A 271 13.91 -17.06 2.84
CA SER A 271 14.68 -16.25 1.90
C SER A 271 14.22 -14.79 1.83
N MET A 272 13.02 -14.49 2.37
CA MET A 272 12.46 -13.15 2.49
C MET A 272 12.42 -12.72 3.96
N GLY A 273 12.32 -11.42 4.20
CA GLY A 273 12.00 -10.86 5.52
C GLY A 273 10.51 -10.52 5.62
N LEU A 274 9.94 -10.72 6.82
CA LEU A 274 8.58 -10.33 7.15
C LEU A 274 8.57 -9.16 8.13
N GLY A 275 7.65 -8.21 7.91
CA GLY A 275 7.53 -7.04 8.76
C GLY A 275 6.12 -6.56 9.04
N VAL A 276 5.63 -6.72 10.27
CA VAL A 276 4.28 -6.27 10.65
C VAL A 276 4.31 -4.80 11.08
N TRP A 277 3.49 -3.95 10.45
CA TRP A 277 3.52 -2.50 10.70
C TRP A 277 2.23 -1.91 11.27
N LYS A 278 1.08 -2.56 11.08
CA LYS A 278 -0.16 -2.17 11.76
C LYS A 278 -0.78 -3.38 12.44
N LYS A 279 -0.74 -3.36 13.78
CA LYS A 279 -1.22 -4.40 14.69
C LYS A 279 -2.62 -4.10 15.26
N ARG A 280 -3.40 -3.22 14.63
CA ARG A 280 -4.74 -2.85 15.12
C ARG A 280 -5.75 -3.92 14.70
N PHE A 281 -6.48 -4.48 15.67
CA PHE A 281 -7.45 -5.58 15.49
C PHE A 281 -6.84 -6.92 15.05
N SER A 282 -5.53 -7.08 15.23
CA SER A 282 -4.85 -8.37 15.09
C SER A 282 -4.45 -8.86 16.47
N PRO A 283 -4.88 -10.05 16.90
CA PRO A 283 -4.34 -10.64 18.12
C PRO A 283 -2.84 -11.04 17.98
N ALA A 284 -2.22 -10.83 16.81
CA ALA A 284 -0.77 -10.93 16.57
C ALA A 284 0.08 -9.85 17.28
N SER A 285 -0.57 -8.93 17.98
CA SER A 285 0.08 -7.81 18.66
C SER A 285 1.12 -8.29 19.67
N GLY A 286 2.41 -8.15 19.34
CA GLY A 286 3.53 -8.35 20.27
C GLY A 286 4.30 -9.67 20.09
N VAL A 287 3.88 -10.52 19.16
CA VAL A 287 4.56 -11.80 18.89
C VAL A 287 5.64 -11.59 17.84
N GLU A 288 6.88 -11.95 18.16
CA GLU A 288 7.96 -12.01 17.17
C GLU A 288 7.70 -13.13 16.16
N ALA A 289 8.10 -12.89 14.91
CA ALA A 289 8.01 -13.93 13.90
C ALA A 289 9.02 -15.04 14.21
N VAL A 290 8.59 -16.29 14.13
CA VAL A 290 9.42 -17.47 14.41
C VAL A 290 9.82 -18.11 13.09
N THR A 291 11.08 -18.49 12.94
CA THR A 291 11.52 -19.24 11.76
C THR A 291 11.45 -20.73 12.04
N GLU A 292 10.63 -21.46 11.27
CA GLU A 292 10.50 -22.92 11.33
C GLU A 292 10.83 -23.49 9.95
N GLY A 293 11.95 -24.22 9.85
CA GLY A 293 12.45 -24.73 8.58
C GLY A 293 12.74 -23.60 7.57
N GLN A 294 12.09 -23.66 6.40
CA GLN A 294 12.24 -22.67 5.33
C GLN A 294 11.18 -21.56 5.37
N THR A 295 10.43 -21.42 6.47
CA THR A 295 9.32 -20.47 6.58
C THR A 295 9.47 -19.59 7.83
N ILE A 296 9.26 -18.30 7.68
CA ILE A 296 9.08 -17.33 8.76
C ILE A 296 7.59 -17.20 9.03
N TRP A 297 7.16 -17.51 10.25
CA TRP A 297 5.79 -17.53 10.70
C TRP A 297 5.46 -16.36 11.62
N GLN A 298 4.38 -15.64 11.31
CA GLN A 298 3.74 -14.67 12.20
C GLN A 298 2.42 -15.22 12.73
N SER A 299 2.33 -15.48 14.02
CA SER A 299 1.09 -15.95 14.68
C SER A 299 0.10 -14.80 14.94
N CYS A 300 -1.19 -15.08 14.84
CA CYS A 300 -2.32 -14.12 14.88
C CYS A 300 -3.62 -14.75 15.47
N PRO A 301 -3.85 -14.97 16.78
CA PRO A 301 -3.06 -14.68 17.99
C PRO A 301 -1.85 -15.59 18.18
N PRO A 302 -0.94 -15.30 19.15
CA PRO A 302 -0.09 -16.35 19.70
C PRO A 302 -0.96 -17.47 20.32
N PRO A 303 -0.54 -18.74 20.20
CA PRO A 303 -1.21 -19.83 20.92
C PRO A 303 -1.18 -19.55 22.43
N SER A 304 -2.28 -19.85 23.12
CA SER A 304 -2.34 -19.70 24.58
C SER A 304 -1.57 -20.83 25.26
N ALA A 305 -0.70 -20.50 26.22
CA ALA A 305 0.14 -21.48 26.91
C ALA A 305 -0.67 -22.53 27.70
N ASP A 306 -1.89 -22.20 28.10
CA ASP A 306 -2.83 -23.06 28.81
C ASP A 306 -3.71 -23.92 27.87
N GLY A 307 -3.46 -23.88 26.56
CA GLY A 307 -4.25 -24.61 25.57
C GLY A 307 -5.65 -24.04 25.33
N LYS A 308 -5.93 -22.82 25.78
CA LYS A 308 -7.21 -22.15 25.51
C LYS A 308 -7.49 -22.04 24.03
N VAL A 309 -8.79 -22.09 23.75
CA VAL A 309 -9.37 -21.94 22.42
C VAL A 309 -9.81 -20.49 22.25
N PHE A 310 -9.51 -19.92 21.10
CA PHE A 310 -9.99 -18.61 20.67
C PHE A 310 -11.30 -18.75 19.91
N VAL A 311 -12.13 -17.72 20.01
CA VAL A 311 -13.40 -17.64 19.26
C VAL A 311 -13.28 -16.52 18.25
N MET A 312 -13.58 -16.83 16.99
CA MET A 312 -13.80 -15.85 15.93
C MET A 312 -15.31 -15.75 15.72
N PRO A 313 -15.97 -14.66 16.18
CA PRO A 313 -17.42 -14.53 16.04
C PRO A 313 -17.89 -14.64 14.59
N ALA A 314 -19.15 -15.02 14.38
CA ALA A 314 -19.77 -14.97 13.07
C ALA A 314 -19.57 -13.60 12.38
N ARG A 315 -19.26 -13.60 11.08
CA ARG A 315 -19.00 -12.41 10.25
C ARG A 315 -17.81 -11.54 10.70
N SER A 316 -16.96 -12.01 11.60
CA SER A 316 -15.74 -11.29 11.98
C SER A 316 -14.56 -11.63 11.06
N ALA A 317 -13.51 -10.79 11.13
CA ALA A 317 -12.27 -10.99 10.39
C ALA A 317 -11.06 -10.55 11.22
N ALA A 318 -10.01 -11.37 11.20
CA ALA A 318 -8.68 -10.95 11.67
C ALA A 318 -7.95 -10.24 10.53
N VAL A 319 -7.28 -9.13 10.83
CA VAL A 319 -6.54 -8.33 9.83
C VAL A 319 -5.06 -8.32 10.15
N LEU A 320 -4.21 -8.77 9.23
CA LEU A 320 -2.76 -8.63 9.31
C LEU A 320 -2.27 -7.68 8.22
N ARG A 321 -1.47 -6.69 8.58
CA ARG A 321 -0.79 -5.80 7.61
C ARG A 321 0.71 -5.89 7.79
N ALA A 322 1.38 -6.38 6.76
CA ALA A 322 2.80 -6.65 6.74
C ALA A 322 3.47 -6.09 5.46
N PHE A 323 4.79 -6.10 5.50
CA PHE A 323 5.65 -5.97 4.33
C PHE A 323 6.47 -7.25 4.20
N VAL A 324 6.66 -7.69 2.96
CA VAL A 324 7.57 -8.77 2.62
C VAL A 324 8.71 -8.13 1.83
N HIS A 325 9.95 -8.40 2.21
CA HIS A 325 11.11 -7.70 1.64
C HIS A 325 12.30 -8.62 1.42
N ALA A 326 13.15 -8.31 0.46
CA ALA A 326 14.43 -8.98 0.32
C ALA A 326 15.32 -8.70 1.55
N PRO A 327 16.23 -9.62 1.95
CA PRO A 327 17.11 -9.41 3.10
C PRO A 327 17.93 -8.10 3.09
N PRO A 328 18.49 -7.64 1.95
CA PRO A 328 19.23 -6.37 1.90
C PRO A 328 18.40 -5.13 2.28
N MET A 329 17.07 -5.20 2.16
CA MET A 329 16.17 -4.06 2.37
C MET A 329 15.76 -3.85 3.83
N LYS A 330 16.25 -4.68 4.77
CA LYS A 330 15.84 -4.63 6.18
C LYS A 330 16.07 -3.24 6.82
N LYS A 331 17.14 -2.53 6.45
CA LYS A 331 17.50 -1.20 7.01
C LYS A 331 16.65 -0.06 6.43
N ARG A 332 16.35 -0.08 5.14
CA ARG A 332 15.54 0.96 4.45
C ARG A 332 14.07 0.97 4.93
N ARG A 333 13.67 -0.06 5.67
CA ARG A 333 12.30 -0.33 6.13
C ARG A 333 11.88 0.46 7.37
N SER A 334 12.78 0.75 8.31
CA SER A 334 12.40 1.40 9.58
C SER A 334 11.86 2.82 9.37
N SER A 335 12.22 3.46 8.26
CA SER A 335 11.89 4.85 7.96
C SER A 335 10.69 5.05 7.02
N SER A 336 10.30 4.04 6.24
CA SER A 336 9.22 4.16 5.23
C SER A 336 7.84 3.73 5.72
N LEU A 337 7.65 3.53 7.03
CA LEU A 337 6.37 3.12 7.58
C LEU A 337 5.34 4.25 7.44
N PRO A 338 4.15 4.02 6.87
CA PRO A 338 3.11 5.04 6.80
C PRO A 338 2.61 5.37 8.22
N THR A 339 3.22 6.37 8.85
CA THR A 339 2.61 7.19 9.87
C THR A 339 1.42 7.88 9.20
N GLY A 340 0.24 7.79 9.80
CA GLY A 340 -1.01 8.17 9.14
C GLY A 340 -0.94 9.58 8.54
N LEU A 341 -1.14 9.69 7.23
CA LEU A 341 -1.27 10.98 6.57
C LEU A 341 -2.44 11.75 7.19
N CYS A 342 -2.14 12.90 7.77
CA CYS A 342 -3.13 13.82 8.31
C CYS A 342 -3.44 14.86 7.24
N TRP A 343 -4.69 14.89 6.76
CA TRP A 343 -5.14 15.84 5.77
C TRP A 343 -5.61 17.13 6.45
N SER A 344 -4.91 18.23 6.23
CA SER A 344 -5.42 19.56 6.57
C SER A 344 -6.05 20.17 5.30
N ARG A 345 -7.35 20.44 5.33
CA ARG A 345 -8.03 21.22 4.29
C ARG A 345 -7.41 22.63 4.25
N PRO A 346 -7.02 23.19 3.09
CA PRO A 346 -6.64 24.59 3.03
C PRO A 346 -7.84 25.44 3.50
N PRO A 347 -7.62 26.57 4.18
CA PRO A 347 -8.71 27.49 4.46
C PRO A 347 -9.34 27.88 3.13
N ALA A 348 -10.66 27.69 3.02
CA ALA A 348 -11.42 28.18 1.88
C ALA A 348 -11.09 29.68 1.73
N ARG A 349 -10.69 30.10 0.53
CA ARG A 349 -10.59 31.52 0.21
C ARG A 349 -11.98 32.12 0.39
N SER A 350 -12.23 32.71 1.55
CA SER A 350 -13.41 33.53 1.79
C SER A 350 -13.27 34.78 0.93
N PHE A 351 -14.04 34.86 -0.15
CA PHE A 351 -14.35 36.14 -0.76
C PHE A 351 -15.24 36.91 0.22
N SER A 352 -14.66 37.82 0.99
CA SER A 352 -15.40 38.80 1.79
C SER A 352 -15.67 40.03 0.95
N VAL A 353 -16.94 40.23 0.58
CA VAL A 353 -17.45 41.53 0.14
C VAL A 353 -17.70 42.34 1.43
N GLY A 354 -16.98 43.45 1.62
CA GLY A 354 -17.27 44.43 2.70
C GLY A 354 -18.55 45.23 2.39
N PRO A 355 -19.10 46.05 3.33
CA PRO A 355 -18.32 47.14 3.95
C PRO A 355 -18.67 47.54 5.41
N THR A 356 -17.83 48.44 5.99
CA THR A 356 -18.06 49.52 7.01
C THR A 356 -18.86 49.20 8.29
N SER A 357 -18.55 49.63 9.52
CA SER A 357 -17.65 50.65 10.11
C SER A 357 -17.79 50.59 11.65
N ALA A 358 -16.69 50.73 12.41
CA ALA A 358 -16.53 51.44 13.71
C ALA A 358 -15.48 50.79 14.65
N PRO A 359 -14.68 51.56 15.43
CA PRO A 359 -13.49 51.10 16.17
C PRO A 359 -13.64 51.24 17.72
N PRO A 360 -12.57 51.21 18.53
CA PRO A 360 -11.97 50.00 19.11
C PRO A 360 -11.95 50.03 20.66
N ASP A 361 -11.78 48.88 21.33
CA ASP A 361 -11.02 48.89 22.59
C ASP A 361 -10.43 47.55 23.05
N THR A 362 -9.17 47.66 23.49
CA THR A 362 -8.35 46.89 24.44
C THR A 362 -8.23 45.35 24.39
N GLY A 363 -7.13 44.90 23.78
CA GLY A 363 -6.03 44.16 24.45
C GLY A 363 -6.29 42.84 25.20
N ARG A 364 -5.92 41.71 24.57
CA ARG A 364 -4.89 40.73 25.03
C ARG A 364 -4.92 39.47 24.17
N ALA A 365 -3.76 39.12 23.62
CA ALA A 365 -3.53 37.92 22.84
C ALA A 365 -3.48 36.67 23.73
N ILE A 366 -4.44 35.76 23.55
CA ILE A 366 -4.33 34.35 23.93
C ILE A 366 -5.05 33.53 22.85
N ILE A 367 -4.31 32.85 21.98
CA ILE A 367 -4.88 31.86 21.05
C ILE A 367 -5.09 30.58 21.86
N ARG A 368 -6.31 30.39 22.37
CA ARG A 368 -6.83 29.11 22.84
C ARG A 368 -8.02 28.74 21.94
N CYS A 369 -7.88 27.68 21.16
CA CYS A 369 -9.02 27.09 20.44
C CYS A 369 -10.00 26.50 21.46
N ARG A 370 -11.14 27.16 21.68
CA ARG A 370 -12.34 26.59 22.32
C ARG A 370 -13.34 26.17 21.23
N CYS A 371 -13.76 24.91 21.26
CA CYS A 371 -15.05 24.49 20.72
C CYS A 371 -16.19 25.11 21.56
N PRO A 372 -17.27 25.64 20.96
CA PRO A 372 -18.41 26.15 21.72
C PRO A 372 -19.51 25.09 21.94
N CYS A 373 -19.77 24.81 23.23
CA CYS A 373 -21.07 24.56 23.91
C CYS A 373 -21.84 23.25 23.63
N ARG A 374 -22.39 22.49 24.60
CA ARG A 374 -22.79 22.77 26.01
C ARG A 374 -22.54 21.60 27.01
N PRO A 375 -22.43 21.90 28.32
CA PRO A 375 -22.45 20.96 29.45
C PRO A 375 -23.75 21.03 30.32
N ASN A 376 -23.90 20.05 31.22
CA ASN A 376 -24.80 19.93 32.39
C ASN A 376 -26.26 19.44 32.19
N CYS A 377 -26.48 18.16 32.50
CA CYS A 377 -27.61 17.68 33.31
C CYS A 377 -27.09 16.57 34.25
N SER A 378 -27.27 16.78 35.56
CA SER A 378 -27.02 15.82 36.64
C SER A 378 -28.36 15.35 37.24
N SER A 379 -28.28 14.23 37.95
CA SER A 379 -29.17 13.64 38.97
C SER A 379 -30.49 12.95 38.56
N ASP A 380 -30.54 11.67 38.96
CA ASP A 380 -31.63 10.87 39.53
C ASP A 380 -32.83 10.43 38.67
N THR A 381 -32.96 9.12 38.45
CA THR A 381 -33.79 8.25 39.32
C THR A 381 -33.77 6.77 38.85
N SER A 382 -33.39 5.90 39.78
CA SER A 382 -33.91 4.55 40.09
C SER A 382 -34.68 3.70 39.05
N GLY A 383 -34.35 2.41 39.00
CA GLY A 383 -35.41 1.38 38.99
C GLY A 383 -35.14 0.02 38.35
N TRP A 384 -34.49 -0.88 39.10
CA TRP A 384 -34.79 -2.34 39.20
C TRP A 384 -34.58 -3.25 37.97
N SER A 385 -34.19 -4.53 38.07
CA SER A 385 -33.53 -5.37 39.08
C SER A 385 -33.36 -6.77 38.44
N ALA A 386 -32.36 -7.53 38.92
CA ALA A 386 -32.27 -8.99 39.00
C ALA A 386 -32.35 -9.85 37.69
N GLY A 387 -31.61 -10.93 37.52
CA GLY A 387 -30.79 -11.64 38.50
C GLY A 387 -29.92 -12.71 37.83
N SER A 388 -28.69 -12.77 38.31
CA SER A 388 -27.88 -13.95 38.33
C SER A 388 -28.41 -14.92 39.39
N ARG A 389 -28.58 -16.20 39.04
CA ARG A 389 -28.41 -17.31 39.98
C ARG A 389 -27.73 -18.50 39.30
N PRO A 390 -26.93 -19.28 40.05
CA PRO A 390 -26.20 -20.44 39.58
C PRO A 390 -27.03 -21.72 39.76
N ILE A 391 -26.71 -22.77 39.01
CA ILE A 391 -26.93 -24.16 39.44
C ILE A 391 -25.72 -25.00 39.03
N ARG A 392 -25.11 -25.65 40.03
CA ARG A 392 -24.26 -26.84 39.87
C ARG A 392 -25.16 -28.04 39.63
N VAL A 393 -24.88 -28.81 38.57
CA VAL A 393 -24.43 -30.22 38.65
C VAL A 393 -23.30 -30.36 37.64
#